data_AF-A0A6M4GRF9-F1
#
_entry.id   AF-A0A6M4GRF9-F1
#
_cell.length_a   1.000
_cell.length_b   1.000
_cell.length_c   1.000
_cell.angle_alpha   90.00
_cell.angle_beta   90.00
_cell.angle_gamma   90.00
#
_symmetry.space_group_name_H-M   'P 1'
#
loop_
_entity.id
_entity.type
_entity.pdbx_description
1 polymer ?
#
loop_
_entity_poly.entity_id
_entity_poly.type
_entity_poly.pdbx_seq_one_letter_code
_entity_poly.pdbx_strand_id
1 'polypeptide(L)'
;MSLQPVQFGDEGQVATRELAVRYREACLRDARLVALRPGFDMLEAIDRQYGGSRRLELEDTDELVAGLLNDLARLRAEPELALGVALWAMRHEVEMGAVEVVVNALAQRSNNAKSPQELSAVFGLMQGLIANVTPLLSADLERSNPERPWRILHINFAITAIRTEDPAMMDFAFDALDEALPGERGGFYSEALALVLAPGVAPAVRERIEARHLKWTAGR
;
A
#
# COMPACT_ATOMS: atom_id res chain seq x y z
N MET A 1 -17.35 44.54 -5.12
CA MET A 1 -16.86 43.35 -5.86
C MET A 1 -16.56 42.28 -4.84
N SER A 2 -17.43 41.27 -4.74
CA SER A 2 -17.18 40.09 -3.91
C SER A 2 -16.25 39.17 -4.70
N LEU A 3 -15.00 39.03 -4.28
CA LEU A 3 -14.12 37.99 -4.78
C LEU A 3 -14.66 36.67 -4.22
N GLN A 4 -15.34 35.88 -5.06
CA GLN A 4 -15.57 34.48 -4.71
C GLN A 4 -14.20 33.80 -4.69
N PRO A 5 -13.76 33.23 -3.55
CA PRO A 5 -12.57 32.42 -3.53
C PRO A 5 -12.84 31.21 -4.42
N VAL A 6 -12.01 31.01 -5.43
CA VAL A 6 -11.95 29.74 -6.16
C VAL A 6 -11.54 28.70 -5.14
N GLN A 7 -12.50 27.90 -4.64
CA GLN A 7 -12.18 26.70 -3.89
C GLN A 7 -11.59 25.70 -4.88
N PHE A 8 -10.26 25.68 -4.97
CA PHE A 8 -9.57 24.48 -5.44
C PHE A 8 -10.02 23.37 -4.50
N GLY A 9 -10.76 22.39 -5.02
CA GLY A 9 -11.20 21.25 -4.21
C GLY A 9 -9.96 20.59 -3.59
N ASP A 10 -10.05 20.24 -2.31
CA ASP A 10 -9.01 19.45 -1.62
C ASP A 10 -8.71 18.22 -2.47
N GLU A 11 -7.44 17.96 -2.80
CA GLU A 11 -7.00 16.83 -3.62
C GLU A 11 -7.56 15.50 -3.08
N GLY A 12 -7.73 15.39 -1.77
CA GLY A 12 -8.40 14.25 -1.13
C GLY A 12 -9.86 14.09 -1.56
N GLN A 13 -10.63 15.17 -1.60
CA GLN A 13 -12.03 15.16 -2.07
C GLN A 13 -12.13 14.85 -3.56
N VAL A 14 -11.14 15.25 -4.37
CA VAL A 14 -11.05 14.85 -5.78
C VAL A 14 -10.85 13.34 -5.86
N ALA A 15 -9.88 12.80 -5.14
CA ALA A 15 -9.57 11.38 -5.14
C ALA A 15 -10.75 10.50 -4.65
N THR A 16 -11.50 10.95 -3.65
CA THR A 16 -12.71 10.23 -3.18
C THR A 16 -13.83 10.24 -4.20
N ARG A 17 -14.02 11.36 -4.94
CA ARG A 17 -14.98 11.40 -6.05
C ARG A 17 -14.58 10.46 -7.18
N GLU A 18 -13.28 10.37 -7.50
CA GLU A 18 -12.80 9.40 -8.49
C GLU A 18 -13.02 7.96 -8.02
N LEU A 19 -12.77 7.67 -6.74
CA LEU A 19 -13.08 6.36 -6.16
C LEU A 19 -14.58 6.03 -6.31
N ALA A 20 -15.46 6.98 -6.02
CA ALA A 20 -16.90 6.80 -6.18
C ALA A 20 -17.30 6.57 -7.65
N VAL A 21 -16.63 7.23 -8.62
CA VAL A 21 -16.82 6.94 -10.06
C VAL A 21 -16.42 5.51 -10.38
N ARG A 22 -15.20 5.08 -10.00
CA ARG A 22 -14.69 3.72 -10.23
C ARG A 22 -15.60 2.66 -9.60
N TYR A 23 -16.08 2.91 -8.38
CA TYR A 23 -17.03 2.06 -7.70
C TYR A 23 -18.34 1.91 -8.49
N ARG A 24 -18.94 3.02 -8.95
CA ARG A 24 -20.16 2.97 -9.77
C ARG A 24 -19.96 2.19 -11.06
N GLU A 25 -18.83 2.37 -11.74
CA GLU A 25 -18.49 1.59 -12.93
C GLU A 25 -18.33 0.11 -12.63
N ALA A 26 -17.72 -0.25 -11.50
CA ALA A 26 -17.61 -1.62 -11.04
C ALA A 26 -18.99 -2.24 -10.74
N CYS A 27 -19.93 -1.49 -10.17
CA CYS A 27 -21.31 -1.96 -9.98
C CYS A 27 -22.02 -2.30 -11.30
N LEU A 28 -21.68 -1.63 -12.41
CA LEU A 28 -22.24 -1.96 -13.73
C LEU A 28 -21.73 -3.32 -14.23
N ARG A 29 -20.52 -3.74 -13.80
CA ARG A 29 -19.90 -5.02 -14.15
C ARG A 29 -20.27 -6.14 -13.19
N ASP A 30 -20.50 -5.81 -11.91
CA ASP A 30 -20.87 -6.76 -10.86
C ASP A 30 -21.93 -6.18 -9.92
N ALA A 31 -23.17 -6.63 -10.09
CA ALA A 31 -24.30 -6.17 -9.30
C ALA A 31 -24.18 -6.49 -7.80
N ARG A 32 -23.36 -7.47 -7.39
CA ARG A 32 -23.13 -7.80 -5.98
C ARG A 32 -22.47 -6.64 -5.23
N LEU A 33 -21.70 -5.82 -5.93
CA LEU A 33 -21.03 -4.66 -5.35
C LEU A 33 -22.01 -3.58 -4.92
N VAL A 34 -23.23 -3.53 -5.46
CA VAL A 34 -24.26 -2.53 -5.08
C VAL A 34 -24.54 -2.54 -3.58
N ALA A 35 -24.39 -3.69 -2.92
CA ALA A 35 -24.54 -3.83 -1.47
C ALA A 35 -23.56 -2.96 -0.67
N LEU A 36 -22.43 -2.56 -1.25
CA LEU A 36 -21.39 -1.74 -0.61
C LEU A 36 -21.66 -0.23 -0.70
N ARG A 37 -22.74 0.17 -1.39
CA ARG A 37 -23.06 1.57 -1.65
C ARG A 37 -23.11 2.42 -0.37
N PRO A 38 -23.75 1.98 0.73
CA PRO A 38 -23.79 2.78 1.95
C PRO A 38 -22.40 3.15 2.48
N GLY A 39 -21.42 2.24 2.38
CA GLY A 39 -20.07 2.50 2.83
C GLY A 39 -19.33 3.50 1.93
N PHE A 40 -19.40 3.35 0.61
CA PHE A 40 -18.80 4.32 -0.32
C PHE A 40 -19.45 5.71 -0.23
N ASP A 41 -20.78 5.76 -0.07
CA ASP A 41 -21.51 7.02 0.12
C ASP A 41 -21.08 7.70 1.45
N MET A 42 -20.78 6.91 2.49
CA MET A 42 -20.27 7.42 3.76
C MET A 42 -18.87 8.04 3.61
N LEU A 43 -17.94 7.39 2.89
CA LEU A 43 -16.61 7.98 2.64
C LEU A 43 -16.73 9.35 1.94
N GLU A 44 -17.58 9.45 0.92
CA GLU A 44 -17.83 10.72 0.22
C GLU A 44 -18.51 11.77 1.10
N ALA A 45 -19.39 11.34 2.01
CA ALA A 45 -20.04 12.24 2.97
C ALA A 45 -19.03 12.80 4.00
N ILE A 46 -18.15 11.96 4.53
CA ILE A 46 -17.09 12.35 5.46
C ILE A 46 -16.16 13.38 4.79
N ASP A 47 -15.66 13.09 3.58
CA ASP A 47 -14.78 14.01 2.84
C ASP A 47 -15.43 15.38 2.62
N ARG A 48 -16.72 15.38 2.28
CA ARG A 48 -17.48 16.60 2.04
C ARG A 48 -17.64 17.43 3.32
N GLN A 49 -17.76 16.77 4.46
CA GLN A 49 -18.00 17.43 5.75
C GLN A 49 -16.70 17.86 6.44
N TYR A 50 -15.63 17.08 6.35
CA TYR A 50 -14.42 17.25 7.15
C TYR A 50 -13.17 17.63 6.33
N GLY A 51 -13.27 17.69 5.00
CA GLY A 51 -12.14 17.77 4.07
C GLY A 51 -11.65 16.37 3.71
N GLY A 52 -10.82 16.23 2.68
CA GLY A 52 -10.39 14.94 2.13
C GLY A 52 -9.02 14.44 2.59
N SER A 53 -8.33 15.21 3.43
CA SER A 53 -6.96 14.89 3.90
C SER A 53 -6.72 15.19 5.39
N ARG A 54 -7.78 15.47 6.16
CA ARG A 54 -7.65 15.82 7.58
C ARG A 54 -7.79 14.57 8.44
N ARG A 55 -6.95 14.42 9.47
CA ARG A 55 -7.17 13.42 10.53
C ARG A 55 -8.61 13.50 11.07
N LEU A 56 -9.27 12.35 11.13
CA LEU A 56 -10.64 12.24 11.65
C LEU A 56 -10.64 11.91 13.14
N GLU A 57 -11.56 12.53 13.88
CA GLU A 57 -11.88 12.23 15.27
C GLU A 57 -13.32 11.68 15.35
N LEU A 58 -13.63 10.75 14.46
CA LEU A 58 -14.94 10.13 14.36
C LEU A 58 -14.85 8.70 14.90
N GLU A 59 -15.79 8.34 15.77
CA GLU A 59 -15.96 6.96 16.23
C GLU A 59 -16.27 6.04 15.04
N ASP A 60 -15.83 4.78 15.14
CA ASP A 60 -16.12 3.67 14.21
C ASP A 60 -15.67 3.86 12.75
N THR A 61 -14.78 4.82 12.46
CA THR A 61 -14.28 5.03 11.09
C THR A 61 -13.33 3.92 10.66
N ASP A 62 -12.56 3.39 11.59
CA ASP A 62 -11.76 2.18 11.44
C ASP A 62 -12.63 0.95 11.15
N GLU A 63 -13.76 0.79 11.85
CA GLU A 63 -14.73 -0.28 11.58
C GLU A 63 -15.36 -0.16 10.20
N LEU A 64 -15.72 1.06 9.77
CA LEU A 64 -16.22 1.33 8.41
C LEU A 64 -15.21 0.91 7.34
N VAL A 65 -13.95 1.32 7.49
CA VAL A 65 -12.87 0.99 6.56
C VAL A 65 -12.61 -0.52 6.56
N ALA A 66 -12.49 -1.14 7.74
CA ALA A 66 -12.28 -2.58 7.86
C ALA A 66 -13.44 -3.38 7.24
N GLY A 67 -14.69 -2.97 7.49
CA GLY A 67 -15.88 -3.58 6.91
C GLY A 67 -15.89 -3.51 5.38
N LEU A 68 -15.60 -2.34 4.81
CA LEU A 68 -15.50 -2.16 3.36
C LEU A 68 -14.39 -3.04 2.75
N LEU A 69 -13.20 -3.05 3.35
CA LEU A 69 -12.08 -3.85 2.86
C LEU A 69 -12.38 -5.36 2.93
N ASN A 70 -12.96 -5.84 4.03
CA ASN A 70 -13.37 -7.22 4.19
C ASN A 70 -14.45 -7.63 3.17
N ASP A 71 -15.41 -6.75 2.91
CA ASP A 71 -16.47 -7.00 1.95
C ASP A 71 -15.95 -7.02 0.50
N LEU A 72 -15.04 -6.10 0.15
CA LEU A 72 -14.35 -6.10 -1.14
C LEU A 72 -13.54 -7.39 -1.33
N ALA A 73 -12.85 -7.86 -0.29
CA ALA A 73 -12.12 -9.14 -0.31
C ALA A 73 -13.08 -10.32 -0.53
N ARG A 74 -14.18 -10.38 0.25
CA ARG A 74 -15.21 -11.43 0.16
C ARG A 74 -15.84 -11.50 -1.22
N LEU A 75 -16.14 -10.34 -1.81
CA LEU A 75 -16.75 -10.25 -3.14
C LEU A 75 -15.74 -10.44 -4.28
N ARG A 76 -14.44 -10.51 -3.98
CA ARG A 76 -13.33 -10.56 -4.95
C ARG A 76 -13.42 -9.38 -5.93
N ALA A 77 -13.68 -8.20 -5.37
CA ALA A 77 -13.80 -6.97 -6.13
C ALA A 77 -12.48 -6.60 -6.83
N GLU A 78 -12.55 -5.66 -7.77
CA GLU A 78 -11.35 -5.16 -8.46
C GLU A 78 -10.36 -4.56 -7.44
N PRO A 79 -9.05 -4.88 -7.53
CA PRO A 79 -8.04 -4.46 -6.55
C PRO A 79 -7.98 -2.94 -6.34
N GLU A 80 -8.25 -2.17 -7.39
CA GLU A 80 -8.25 -0.71 -7.37
C GLU A 80 -9.27 -0.11 -6.39
N LEU A 81 -10.38 -0.81 -6.11
CA LEU A 81 -11.33 -0.36 -5.10
C LEU A 81 -10.76 -0.49 -3.69
N ALA A 82 -10.06 -1.59 -3.39
CA ALA A 82 -9.40 -1.79 -2.11
C ALA A 82 -8.27 -0.75 -1.91
N LEU A 83 -7.49 -0.47 -2.96
CA LEU A 83 -6.47 0.57 -2.92
C LEU A 83 -7.07 1.97 -2.71
N GLY A 84 -8.21 2.27 -3.33
CA GLY A 84 -8.92 3.53 -3.13
C GLY A 84 -9.41 3.71 -1.68
N VAL A 85 -10.00 2.67 -1.09
CA VAL A 85 -10.42 2.69 0.32
C VAL A 85 -9.20 2.82 1.25
N ALA A 86 -8.11 2.11 0.97
CA ALA A 86 -6.88 2.23 1.76
C ALA A 86 -6.26 3.63 1.66
N LEU A 87 -6.24 4.22 0.46
CA LEU A 87 -5.77 5.59 0.25
C LEU A 87 -6.63 6.59 1.02
N TRP A 88 -7.94 6.41 1.02
CA TRP A 88 -8.85 7.21 1.82
C TRP A 88 -8.49 7.13 3.30
N ALA A 89 -8.34 5.91 3.83
CA ALA A 89 -7.97 5.69 5.23
C ALA A 89 -6.63 6.34 5.60
N MET A 90 -5.61 6.17 4.77
CA MET A 90 -4.29 6.76 5.00
C MET A 90 -4.31 8.30 5.02
N ARG A 91 -5.06 8.95 4.13
CA ARG A 91 -5.21 10.42 4.12
C ARG A 91 -5.89 10.96 5.38
N HIS A 92 -6.71 10.14 6.02
CA HIS A 92 -7.43 10.48 7.24
C HIS A 92 -6.76 9.96 8.52
N GLU A 93 -5.57 9.35 8.42
CA GLU A 93 -4.87 8.66 9.52
C GLU A 93 -5.76 7.62 10.23
N VAL A 94 -6.67 6.98 9.49
CA VAL A 94 -7.53 5.92 10.01
C VAL A 94 -6.72 4.64 10.08
N GLU A 95 -6.80 3.96 11.22
CA GLU A 95 -6.15 2.67 11.43
C GLU A 95 -6.83 1.58 10.59
N MET A 96 -6.02 0.75 9.90
CA MET A 96 -6.52 -0.31 9.03
C MET A 96 -6.26 -1.70 9.62
N GLY A 97 -7.32 -2.40 10.02
CA GLY A 97 -7.23 -3.79 10.49
C GLY A 97 -7.22 -4.84 9.36
N ALA A 98 -7.93 -4.59 8.25
CA ALA A 98 -8.08 -5.54 7.13
C ALA A 98 -6.97 -5.37 6.06
N VAL A 99 -5.70 -5.52 6.47
CA VAL A 99 -4.53 -5.14 5.64
C VAL A 99 -4.26 -6.12 4.49
N GLU A 100 -4.63 -7.39 4.62
CA GLU A 100 -4.29 -8.44 3.64
C GLU A 100 -4.79 -8.12 2.22
N VAL A 101 -6.04 -7.67 2.08
CA VAL A 101 -6.63 -7.32 0.77
C VAL A 101 -5.86 -6.17 0.10
N VAL A 102 -5.37 -5.22 0.89
CA VAL A 102 -4.60 -4.07 0.39
C VAL A 102 -3.21 -4.53 -0.03
N VAL A 103 -2.55 -5.37 0.76
CA VAL A 103 -1.23 -5.94 0.43
C VAL A 103 -1.29 -6.74 -0.86
N ASN A 104 -2.32 -7.57 -1.04
CA ASN A 104 -2.53 -8.33 -2.26
C ASN A 104 -2.78 -7.42 -3.47
N ALA A 105 -3.59 -6.37 -3.30
CA ALA A 105 -3.84 -5.39 -4.35
C ALA A 105 -2.57 -4.63 -4.75
N LEU A 106 -1.74 -4.23 -3.79
CA LEU A 106 -0.45 -3.58 -4.04
C LEU A 106 0.54 -4.51 -4.75
N ALA A 107 0.59 -5.79 -4.38
CA ALA A 107 1.41 -6.79 -5.07
C ALA A 107 1.00 -6.93 -6.54
N GLN A 108 -0.31 -7.03 -6.80
CA GLN A 108 -0.84 -7.10 -8.16
C GLN A 108 -0.54 -5.83 -8.96
N ARG A 109 -0.69 -4.65 -8.34
CA ARG A 109 -0.39 -3.37 -8.99
C ARG A 109 1.10 -3.23 -9.30
N SER A 110 1.97 -3.63 -8.38
CA SER A 110 3.41 -3.69 -8.62
C SER A 110 3.72 -4.59 -9.81
N ASN A 111 3.22 -5.83 -9.83
CA ASN A 111 3.47 -6.79 -10.91
C ASN A 111 2.99 -6.28 -12.28
N ASN A 112 1.90 -5.51 -12.30
CA ASN A 112 1.34 -4.95 -13.51
C ASN A 112 2.00 -3.65 -13.97
N ALA A 113 2.75 -2.95 -13.11
CA ALA A 113 3.42 -1.70 -13.45
C ALA A 113 4.38 -1.88 -14.65
N LYS A 114 4.21 -1.03 -15.65
CA LYS A 114 4.94 -1.04 -16.94
C LYS A 114 5.91 0.11 -17.09
N SER A 115 5.85 1.10 -16.20
CA SER A 115 6.72 2.28 -16.24
C SER A 115 7.42 2.54 -14.90
N PRO A 116 8.58 3.21 -14.89
CA PRO A 116 9.24 3.67 -13.67
C PRO A 116 8.33 4.56 -12.81
N GLN A 117 7.48 5.38 -13.43
CA GLN A 117 6.53 6.24 -12.74
C GLN A 117 5.46 5.43 -12.01
N GLU A 118 4.92 4.39 -12.65
CA GLU A 118 3.96 3.48 -12.01
C GLU A 118 4.61 2.72 -10.84
N LEU A 119 5.84 2.23 -11.00
CA LEU A 119 6.57 1.58 -9.92
C LEU A 119 6.83 2.53 -8.75
N SER A 120 7.23 3.77 -9.03
CA SER A 120 7.44 4.81 -8.01
C SER A 120 6.15 5.13 -7.26
N ALA A 121 5.01 5.19 -7.97
CA ALA A 121 3.71 5.40 -7.35
C ALA A 121 3.33 4.23 -6.42
N VAL A 122 3.51 2.98 -6.88
CA VAL A 122 3.24 1.79 -6.06
C VAL A 122 4.18 1.72 -4.85
N PHE A 123 5.45 2.09 -5.03
CA PHE A 123 6.42 2.21 -3.95
C PHE A 123 5.92 3.20 -2.89
N GLY A 124 5.52 4.40 -3.29
CA GLY A 124 4.97 5.41 -2.36
C GLY A 124 3.72 4.93 -1.63
N LEU A 125 2.84 4.18 -2.30
CA LEU A 125 1.66 3.57 -1.67
C LEU A 125 2.03 2.50 -0.64
N MET A 126 2.99 1.62 -0.95
CA MET A 126 3.48 0.61 -0.01
C MET A 126 4.14 1.26 1.20
N GLN A 127 4.96 2.29 1.00
CA GLN A 127 5.58 3.08 2.07
C GLN A 127 4.51 3.71 2.98
N GLY A 128 3.51 4.38 2.39
CA GLY A 128 2.41 4.98 3.15
C GLY A 128 1.62 3.95 3.95
N LEU A 129 1.33 2.79 3.34
CA LEU A 129 0.65 1.70 4.02
C LEU A 129 1.47 1.20 5.20
N ILE A 130 2.76 0.94 5.01
CA ILE A 130 3.68 0.51 6.07
C ILE A 130 3.58 1.47 7.25
N ALA A 131 3.73 2.77 7.01
CA ALA A 131 3.68 3.80 8.05
C ALA A 131 2.32 3.84 8.78
N ASN A 132 1.21 3.66 8.07
CA ASN A 132 -0.14 3.67 8.64
C ASN A 132 -0.40 2.44 9.53
N VAL A 133 0.13 1.26 9.17
CA VAL A 133 -0.13 0.02 9.91
C VAL A 133 0.94 -0.32 10.96
N THR A 134 2.10 0.35 10.97
CA THR A 134 3.15 0.16 12.00
C THR A 134 2.62 0.22 13.44
N PRO A 135 1.78 1.19 13.85
CA PRO A 135 1.30 1.27 15.23
C PRO A 135 0.56 -0.01 15.67
N LEU A 136 -0.33 -0.53 14.82
CA LEU A 136 -1.10 -1.76 15.05
C LEU A 136 -0.19 -2.99 15.18
N LEU A 137 0.92 -3.01 14.44
CA LEU A 137 1.80 -4.18 14.33
C LEU A 137 2.89 -4.23 15.38
N SER A 138 3.17 -3.12 16.06
CA SER A 138 3.99 -3.15 17.28
C SER A 138 3.37 -4.03 18.37
N ALA A 139 2.04 -4.23 18.32
CA ALA A 139 1.28 -5.14 19.16
C ALA A 139 1.14 -6.57 18.59
N ASP A 140 1.63 -6.84 17.38
CA ASP A 140 1.44 -8.12 16.69
C ASP A 140 2.33 -9.23 17.28
N LEU A 141 1.65 -10.23 17.87
CA LEU A 141 2.21 -11.41 18.53
C LEU A 141 2.43 -12.58 17.55
N GLU A 142 1.95 -12.52 16.31
CA GLU A 142 1.99 -13.64 15.35
C GLU A 142 3.29 -13.70 14.50
N ARG A 143 4.44 -13.41 15.12
CA ARG A 143 5.76 -13.44 14.42
C ARG A 143 6.13 -14.78 13.81
N SER A 144 5.47 -15.88 14.22
CA SER A 144 5.68 -17.22 13.68
C SER A 144 4.87 -17.54 12.42
N ASN A 145 3.85 -16.74 12.05
CA ASN A 145 3.06 -16.97 10.86
C ASN A 145 3.81 -16.45 9.60
N PRO A 146 4.21 -17.33 8.66
CA PRO A 146 4.94 -16.93 7.45
C PRO A 146 4.04 -16.23 6.40
N GLU A 147 2.73 -16.37 6.50
CA GLU A 147 1.75 -15.76 5.60
C GLU A 147 1.19 -14.43 6.15
N ARG A 148 1.72 -13.94 7.28
CA ARG A 148 1.23 -12.70 7.88
C ARG A 148 1.36 -11.51 6.89
N PRO A 149 0.30 -10.69 6.72
CA PRO A 149 0.28 -9.61 5.74
C PRO A 149 1.46 -8.62 5.84
N TRP A 150 1.92 -8.32 7.06
CA TRP A 150 3.06 -7.42 7.29
C TRP A 150 4.37 -7.91 6.67
N ARG A 151 4.65 -9.21 6.82
CA ARG A 151 5.84 -9.83 6.24
C ARG A 151 5.77 -9.75 4.72
N ILE A 152 4.63 -10.15 4.14
CA ILE A 152 4.40 -10.11 2.70
C ILE A 152 4.54 -8.67 2.17
N LEU A 153 4.03 -7.68 2.89
CA LEU A 153 4.17 -6.26 2.54
C LEU A 153 5.64 -5.83 2.45
N HIS A 154 6.47 -6.16 3.43
CA HIS A 154 7.90 -5.80 3.43
C HIS A 154 8.68 -6.47 2.29
N ILE A 155 8.39 -7.75 2.04
CA ILE A 155 9.01 -8.49 0.93
C ILE A 155 8.60 -7.88 -0.41
N ASN A 156 7.31 -7.62 -0.62
CA ASN A 156 6.82 -6.99 -1.84
C ASN A 156 7.34 -5.56 -2.01
N PHE A 157 7.53 -4.83 -0.92
CA PHE A 157 8.10 -3.49 -0.94
C PHE A 157 9.55 -3.52 -1.43
N ALA A 158 10.38 -4.40 -0.88
CA ALA A 158 11.77 -4.57 -1.32
C ALA A 158 11.88 -5.05 -2.78
N ILE A 159 11.02 -5.99 -3.21
CA ILE A 159 10.97 -6.45 -4.61
C ILE A 159 10.54 -5.32 -5.56
N THR A 160 9.55 -4.53 -5.16
CA THR A 160 9.09 -3.36 -5.94
C THR A 160 10.23 -2.35 -6.06
N ALA A 161 10.97 -2.09 -4.97
CA ALA A 161 12.12 -1.20 -4.97
C ALA A 161 13.22 -1.67 -5.92
N ILE A 162 13.57 -2.96 -5.92
CA ILE A 162 14.56 -3.52 -6.88
C ILE A 162 14.15 -3.22 -8.32
N ARG A 163 12.86 -3.37 -8.65
CA ARG A 163 12.34 -3.14 -10.00
C ARG A 163 12.33 -1.67 -10.43
N THR A 164 12.44 -0.73 -9.49
CA THR A 164 12.58 0.70 -9.83
C THR A 164 13.96 1.01 -10.41
N GLU A 165 14.96 0.17 -10.11
CA GLU A 165 16.38 0.41 -10.37
C GLU A 165 16.93 1.71 -9.79
N ASP A 166 16.18 2.36 -8.89
CA ASP A 166 16.56 3.58 -8.19
C ASP A 166 17.29 3.22 -6.88
N PRO A 167 18.59 3.57 -6.73
CA PRO A 167 19.35 3.20 -5.54
C PRO A 167 18.79 3.77 -4.23
N ALA A 168 18.19 4.96 -4.25
CA ALA A 168 17.65 5.59 -3.05
C ALA A 168 16.36 4.89 -2.59
N MET A 169 15.49 4.51 -3.54
CA MET A 169 14.30 3.71 -3.24
C MET A 169 14.69 2.32 -2.72
N MET A 170 15.70 1.69 -3.33
CA MET A 170 16.23 0.40 -2.87
C MET A 170 16.77 0.49 -1.44
N ASP A 171 17.63 1.47 -1.16
CA ASP A 171 18.22 1.64 0.17
C ASP A 171 17.13 1.86 1.24
N PHE A 172 16.13 2.68 0.95
CA PHE A 172 15.00 2.92 1.83
C PHE A 172 14.20 1.64 2.13
N ALA A 173 13.81 0.89 1.09
CA ALA A 173 13.05 -0.34 1.29
C ALA A 173 13.85 -1.45 1.99
N PHE A 174 15.15 -1.51 1.73
CA PHE A 174 16.05 -2.44 2.39
C PHE A 174 16.23 -2.12 3.87
N ASP A 175 16.31 -0.85 4.25
CA ASP A 175 16.33 -0.45 5.66
C ASP A 175 15.03 -0.85 6.37
N ALA A 176 13.87 -0.62 5.74
CA ALA A 176 12.58 -1.05 6.28
C ALA A 176 12.49 -2.58 6.45
N LEU A 177 12.96 -3.35 5.47
CA LEU A 177 13.00 -4.82 5.55
C LEU A 177 13.97 -5.31 6.64
N ASP A 178 15.14 -4.69 6.75
CA ASP A 178 16.16 -5.02 7.75
C ASP A 178 15.65 -4.83 9.19
N GLU A 179 14.86 -3.79 9.41
CA GLU A 179 14.23 -3.47 10.69
C GLU A 179 13.05 -4.40 10.99
N ALA A 180 12.14 -4.58 10.02
CA ALA A 180 10.91 -5.33 10.22
C ALA A 180 11.13 -6.85 10.27
N LEU A 181 12.09 -7.38 9.50
CA LEU A 181 12.30 -8.82 9.29
C LEU A 181 13.77 -9.25 9.54
N PRO A 182 14.34 -9.00 10.73
CA PRO A 182 15.77 -9.24 11.00
C PRO A 182 16.19 -10.71 10.87
N GLY A 183 15.27 -11.66 11.09
CA GLY A 183 15.52 -13.10 10.91
C GLY A 183 15.53 -13.56 9.46
N GLU A 184 14.86 -12.82 8.56
CA GLU A 184 14.64 -13.22 7.18
C GLU A 184 15.55 -12.50 6.18
N ARG A 185 16.06 -11.31 6.54
CA ARG A 185 16.92 -10.47 5.69
C ARG A 185 18.06 -11.24 5.00
N GLY A 186 18.74 -12.14 5.71
CA GLY A 186 19.85 -12.92 5.15
C GLY A 186 19.40 -13.88 4.04
N GLY A 187 18.24 -14.53 4.21
CA GLY A 187 17.64 -15.39 3.19
C GLY A 187 17.19 -14.57 1.98
N PHE A 188 16.46 -13.47 2.24
CA PHE A 188 16.00 -12.55 1.20
C PHE A 188 17.14 -12.05 0.30
N TYR A 189 18.23 -11.53 0.87
CA TYR A 189 19.34 -11.02 0.06
C TYR A 189 20.12 -12.12 -0.66
N SER A 190 20.14 -13.35 -0.14
CA SER A 190 20.74 -14.49 -0.84
C SER A 190 19.96 -14.84 -2.11
N GLU A 191 18.63 -14.87 -2.02
CA GLU A 191 17.75 -15.09 -3.18
C GLU A 191 17.82 -13.92 -4.17
N ALA A 192 17.78 -12.68 -3.69
CA ALA A 192 17.91 -11.49 -4.52
C ALA A 192 19.25 -11.48 -5.27
N LEU A 193 20.35 -11.84 -4.61
CA LEU A 193 21.67 -11.93 -5.24
C LEU A 193 21.68 -12.96 -6.38
N ALA A 194 21.08 -14.14 -6.17
CA ALA A 194 20.98 -15.16 -7.21
C ALA A 194 20.22 -14.67 -8.45
N LEU A 195 19.20 -13.81 -8.26
CA LEU A 195 18.42 -13.24 -9.36
C LEU A 195 19.19 -12.15 -10.14
N VAL A 196 19.99 -11.31 -9.47
CA VAL A 196 20.70 -10.20 -10.13
C VAL A 196 22.00 -10.58 -10.83
N LEU A 197 22.39 -11.85 -10.73
CA LEU A 197 23.43 -12.45 -11.57
C LEU A 197 22.94 -12.68 -13.01
N ALA A 198 21.63 -12.57 -13.27
CA ALA A 198 21.08 -12.64 -14.62
C ALA A 198 21.59 -11.49 -15.53
N PRO A 199 21.76 -11.71 -16.84
CA PRO A 199 22.10 -10.65 -17.79
C PRO A 199 21.03 -9.56 -17.85
N GLY A 200 21.44 -8.30 -18.00
CA GLY A 200 20.54 -7.16 -18.22
C GLY A 200 20.12 -6.40 -16.96
N VAL A 201 20.59 -6.81 -15.77
CA VAL A 201 20.36 -6.06 -14.52
C VAL A 201 21.34 -4.89 -14.41
N ALA A 202 20.83 -3.71 -14.04
CA ALA A 202 21.66 -2.52 -13.87
C ALA A 202 22.76 -2.72 -12.81
N PRO A 203 24.01 -2.26 -13.05
CA PRO A 203 25.12 -2.42 -12.10
C PRO A 203 24.82 -1.89 -10.70
N ALA A 204 24.15 -0.73 -10.61
CA ALA A 204 23.78 -0.12 -9.33
C ALA A 204 22.86 -1.00 -8.48
N VAL A 205 21.95 -1.75 -9.11
CA VAL A 205 21.06 -2.70 -8.44
C VAL A 205 21.86 -3.85 -7.85
N ARG A 206 22.79 -4.40 -8.65
CA ARG A 206 23.67 -5.50 -8.22
C ARG A 206 24.54 -5.07 -7.04
N GLU A 207 25.22 -3.93 -7.15
CA GLU A 207 26.09 -3.40 -6.09
C GLU A 207 25.35 -3.24 -4.76
N ARG A 208 24.10 -2.74 -4.80
CA ARG A 208 23.28 -2.57 -3.59
C ARG A 208 22.88 -3.90 -2.96
N ILE A 209 22.48 -4.88 -3.76
CA ILE A 209 22.12 -6.21 -3.26
C ILE A 209 23.35 -6.94 -2.72
N GLU A 210 24.50 -6.87 -3.40
CA GLU A 210 25.76 -7.43 -2.92
C GLU A 210 26.19 -6.82 -1.59
N ALA A 211 26.12 -5.48 -1.47
CA ALA A 211 26.45 -4.78 -0.23
C ALA A 211 25.55 -5.21 0.94
N ARG A 212 24.23 -5.33 0.72
CA ARG A 212 23.29 -5.80 1.75
C ARG A 212 23.47 -7.27 2.07
N HIS A 213 23.73 -8.11 1.07
CA HIS A 213 24.04 -9.53 1.28
C HIS A 213 25.28 -9.66 2.18
N LEU A 214 26.40 -9.03 1.82
CA LEU A 214 27.63 -9.05 2.61
C LEU A 214 27.40 -8.56 4.05
N LYS A 215 26.69 -7.44 4.22
CA LYS A 215 26.34 -6.88 5.55
C LYS A 215 25.67 -7.92 6.47
N TRP A 216 24.82 -8.78 5.92
CA TRP A 216 23.98 -9.70 6.72
C TRP A 216 24.39 -11.17 6.67
N THR A 217 25.36 -11.54 5.83
CA THR A 217 25.88 -12.91 5.74
C THR A 217 27.35 -13.05 6.14
N ALA A 218 28.15 -11.97 6.15
CA ALA A 218 29.59 -12.04 6.46
C ALA A 218 29.95 -12.36 7.93
N GLY A 219 28.95 -12.50 8.81
CA GLY A 219 29.13 -12.80 10.24
C GLY A 219 28.47 -14.09 10.72
N ARG A 220 28.15 -15.03 9.81
CA ARG A 220 27.68 -16.38 10.16
C ARG A 220 28.78 -17.42 10.02
#